data_AF-A0A6I6MNV9-F1
#
_entry.id   AF-A0A6I6MNV9-F1
#
_cell.length_a   1.000
_cell.length_b   1.000
_cell.length_c   1.000
_cell.angle_alpha   90.00
_cell.angle_beta   90.00
_cell.angle_gamma   90.00
#
_symmetry.space_group_name_H-M   'P 1'
#
loop_
_entity.id
_entity.type
_entity.pdbx_description
1 polymer ?
#
loop_
_entity_poly.entity_id
_entity_poly.type
_entity_poly.pdbx_seq_one_letter_code
_entity_poly.pdbx_strand_id
1 'polypeptide(L)'
;MSSMAAPAARTYRAYFWEEFTEEWQAQNLSRPPAWAERGLRALRDGLGREPGTVAGMRYLHRVELTDIARTSERLPRSYRAEHAALTLFGLHQHGATQPVHCPATGLGTACRTLRADLVAEAAAGRQLTLADEHRVAAGVRRRLAAAATAVDLDELVHHLRGLVPLLRRAGIGLDYTRLHRDLCDWMTPHHGRVLRAWGLQYTDPITRSTEDRPSGQGQGAQSWYWSVFDPERPEAGAELAALRSGVGEEAGTVPAMWSFYRTWMGSELRARGALTRDLSAEHSALTLFGMHQQGKKQQMHVAGISPGAACRTLLARNNSTDRVALERRLGALLTSLDSQELAHHLRTLVPLLRQADVGLDYTLVRMALRGWDDPQRPEAQSRLRSTWDRDFRREDAQP
;
A
#
# COMPACT_ATOMS: atom_id res chain seq x y z
N MET A 1 31.90 -43.07 -7.04
CA MET A 1 30.96 -42.13 -7.68
C MET A 1 29.61 -42.27 -6.99
N SER A 2 29.43 -41.59 -5.87
CA SER A 2 28.18 -41.65 -5.10
C SER A 2 27.20 -40.64 -5.70
N SER A 3 26.12 -41.17 -6.27
CA SER A 3 25.00 -40.41 -6.82
C SER A 3 24.30 -39.65 -5.70
N MET A 4 24.37 -38.31 -5.71
CA MET A 4 23.52 -37.46 -4.89
C MET A 4 22.08 -37.57 -5.41
N ALA A 5 21.21 -38.21 -4.63
CA ALA A 5 19.78 -38.18 -4.87
C ALA A 5 19.28 -36.74 -4.72
N ALA A 6 18.63 -36.22 -5.76
CA ALA A 6 17.94 -34.94 -5.70
C ALA A 6 16.82 -35.00 -4.63
N PRO A 7 16.60 -33.93 -3.84
CA PRO A 7 15.53 -33.91 -2.86
C PRO A 7 14.18 -34.05 -3.58
N ALA A 8 13.37 -35.02 -3.15
CA ALA A 8 12.02 -35.21 -3.63
C ALA A 8 11.22 -33.89 -3.50
N ALA A 9 10.68 -33.41 -4.62
CA ALA A 9 9.79 -32.26 -4.63
C ALA A 9 8.60 -32.55 -3.69
N ARG A 10 8.41 -31.72 -2.67
CA ARG A 10 7.18 -31.77 -1.84
C ARG A 10 6.00 -31.49 -2.77
N THR A 11 5.24 -32.52 -3.13
CA THR A 11 3.98 -32.35 -3.85
C THR A 11 3.01 -31.62 -2.92
N TYR A 12 2.83 -30.33 -3.16
CA TYR A 12 1.84 -29.54 -2.44
C TYR A 12 0.45 -30.03 -2.84
N ARG A 13 -0.39 -30.38 -1.87
CA ARG A 13 -1.78 -30.73 -2.15
C ARG A 13 -2.53 -29.45 -2.54
N ALA A 14 -3.03 -29.42 -3.77
CA ALA A 14 -3.78 -28.27 -4.28
C ALA A 14 -5.01 -27.96 -3.43
N TYR A 15 -5.29 -26.67 -3.25
CA TYR A 15 -6.50 -26.19 -2.60
C TYR A 15 -7.76 -26.52 -3.41
N PHE A 16 -8.93 -26.55 -2.75
CA PHE A 16 -10.20 -26.82 -3.43
C PHE A 16 -10.44 -25.89 -4.64
N TRP A 17 -10.12 -24.60 -4.52
CA TRP A 17 -10.29 -23.65 -5.63
C TRP A 17 -9.29 -23.85 -6.77
N GLU A 18 -8.10 -24.39 -6.49
CA GLU A 18 -7.09 -24.74 -7.51
C GLU A 18 -7.58 -25.96 -8.29
N GLU A 19 -7.89 -27.07 -7.60
CA GLU A 19 -8.41 -28.29 -8.22
C GLU A 19 -9.68 -28.00 -9.05
N PHE A 20 -10.61 -27.23 -8.49
CA PHE A 20 -11.84 -26.82 -9.17
C PHE A 20 -11.56 -26.06 -10.47
N THR A 21 -10.61 -25.13 -10.44
CA THR A 21 -10.31 -24.24 -11.57
C THR A 21 -9.52 -24.98 -12.65
N GLU A 22 -8.52 -25.75 -12.23
CA GLU A 22 -7.70 -26.59 -13.12
C GLU A 22 -8.59 -27.58 -13.87
N GLU A 23 -9.51 -28.26 -13.19
CA GLU A 23 -10.39 -29.23 -13.85
C GLU A 23 -11.35 -28.56 -14.84
N TRP A 24 -11.99 -27.45 -14.43
CA TRP A 24 -12.90 -26.73 -15.32
C TRP A 24 -12.17 -26.24 -16.58
N GLN A 25 -10.98 -25.68 -16.43
CA GLN A 25 -10.17 -25.22 -17.56
C GLN A 25 -9.65 -26.38 -18.42
N ALA A 26 -9.10 -27.43 -17.82
CA ALA A 26 -8.52 -28.56 -18.55
C ALA A 26 -9.57 -29.33 -19.35
N GLN A 27 -10.79 -29.45 -18.83
CA GLN A 27 -11.90 -30.12 -19.53
C GLN A 27 -12.73 -29.17 -20.42
N ASN A 28 -12.40 -27.88 -20.44
CA ASN A 28 -13.10 -26.84 -21.20
C ASN A 28 -14.64 -26.90 -21.04
N LEU A 29 -15.10 -27.07 -19.79
CA LEU A 29 -16.52 -27.31 -19.50
C LEU A 29 -17.35 -26.03 -19.67
N SER A 30 -18.58 -26.18 -20.16
CA SER A 30 -19.57 -25.08 -20.22
C SER A 30 -20.24 -24.79 -18.86
N ARG A 31 -20.07 -25.69 -17.89
CA ARG A 31 -20.64 -25.62 -16.54
C ARG A 31 -19.60 -26.05 -15.51
N PRO A 32 -19.74 -25.65 -14.24
CA PRO A 32 -18.86 -26.12 -13.17
C PRO A 32 -18.79 -27.66 -13.10
N PRO A 33 -17.67 -28.25 -12.67
CA PRO A 33 -17.56 -29.69 -12.43
C PRO A 33 -18.65 -30.20 -11.46
N ALA A 34 -19.35 -31.27 -11.85
CA ALA A 34 -20.50 -31.79 -11.09
C ALA A 34 -20.14 -32.23 -9.67
N TRP A 35 -18.92 -32.75 -9.46
CA TRP A 35 -18.46 -33.15 -8.14
C TRP A 35 -18.36 -31.98 -7.16
N ALA A 36 -18.15 -30.76 -7.66
CA ALA A 36 -17.91 -29.56 -6.86
C ALA A 36 -19.22 -28.87 -6.42
N GLU A 37 -20.38 -29.21 -6.99
CA GLU A 37 -21.64 -28.51 -6.69
C GLU A 37 -22.02 -28.54 -5.21
N ARG A 38 -21.91 -29.73 -4.58
CA ARG A 38 -22.14 -29.89 -3.13
C ARG A 38 -21.12 -29.10 -2.33
N GLY A 39 -19.86 -29.09 -2.77
CA GLY A 39 -18.78 -28.34 -2.15
C GLY A 39 -19.08 -26.84 -2.15
N LEU A 40 -19.35 -26.26 -3.33
CA LEU A 40 -19.70 -24.84 -3.50
C LEU A 40 -20.92 -24.42 -2.68
N ARG A 41 -21.93 -25.30 -2.54
CA ARG A 41 -23.06 -25.05 -1.62
C ARG A 41 -22.59 -24.98 -0.17
N ALA A 42 -21.83 -25.97 0.30
CA ALA A 42 -21.30 -26.00 1.66
C ALA A 42 -20.41 -24.78 1.96
N LEU A 43 -19.64 -24.29 0.98
CA LEU A 43 -18.84 -23.07 1.10
C LEU A 43 -19.70 -21.83 1.37
N ARG A 44 -20.86 -21.72 0.71
CA ARG A 44 -21.81 -20.65 0.97
C ARG A 44 -22.49 -20.79 2.33
N ASP A 45 -22.82 -22.01 2.74
CA ASP A 45 -23.44 -22.28 4.05
C ASP A 45 -22.48 -21.96 5.21
N GLY A 46 -21.16 -22.08 4.97
CA GLY A 46 -20.10 -21.67 5.90
C GLY A 46 -19.91 -20.17 6.06
N LEU A 47 -20.52 -19.34 5.22
CA LEU A 47 -20.31 -17.90 5.25
C LEU A 47 -20.79 -17.30 6.59
N GLY A 48 -19.85 -16.83 7.40
CA GLY A 48 -20.12 -16.24 8.71
C GLY A 48 -20.29 -17.25 9.83
N ARG A 49 -20.01 -18.53 9.55
CA ARG A 49 -19.98 -19.60 10.53
C ARG A 49 -18.54 -19.83 11.00
N GLU A 50 -18.41 -20.40 12.18
CA GLU A 50 -17.11 -20.79 12.70
C GLU A 50 -16.54 -21.99 11.92
N PRO A 51 -15.23 -22.02 11.63
CA PRO A 51 -14.60 -23.15 10.96
C PRO A 51 -14.90 -24.49 11.66
N GLY A 52 -15.32 -25.49 10.90
CA GLY A 52 -15.64 -26.84 11.42
C GLY A 52 -17.11 -27.07 11.78
N THR A 53 -17.93 -26.01 11.91
CA THR A 53 -19.37 -26.13 12.22
C THR A 53 -20.21 -26.63 11.04
N VAL A 54 -19.80 -26.33 9.81
CA VAL A 54 -20.47 -26.82 8.60
C VAL A 54 -19.85 -28.15 8.17
N ALA A 55 -20.56 -29.24 8.45
CA ALA A 55 -20.08 -30.61 8.18
C ALA A 55 -19.65 -30.82 6.71
N GLY A 56 -20.39 -30.24 5.75
CA GLY A 56 -20.08 -30.34 4.32
C GLY A 56 -18.75 -29.71 3.91
N MET A 57 -18.16 -28.84 4.74
CA MET A 57 -16.86 -28.22 4.46
C MET A 57 -15.66 -29.01 4.98
N ARG A 58 -15.88 -30.04 5.81
CA ARG A 58 -14.78 -30.78 6.47
C ARG A 58 -13.77 -31.35 5.48
N TYR A 59 -14.24 -31.86 4.34
CA TYR A 59 -13.40 -32.44 3.28
C TYR A 59 -12.88 -31.43 2.25
N LEU A 60 -13.30 -30.17 2.35
CA LEU A 60 -12.90 -29.09 1.45
C LEU A 60 -11.67 -28.35 1.97
N HIS A 61 -11.43 -28.38 3.28
CA HIS A 61 -10.19 -27.86 3.86
C HIS A 61 -9.03 -28.80 3.50
N ARG A 62 -7.92 -28.21 3.05
CA ARG A 62 -6.65 -28.87 2.77
C ARG A 62 -5.62 -28.63 3.85
N VAL A 63 -5.78 -27.60 4.68
CA VAL A 63 -5.00 -27.44 5.91
C VAL A 63 -5.43 -28.52 6.89
N GLU A 64 -4.55 -29.49 7.13
CA GLU A 64 -4.79 -30.56 8.07
C GLU A 64 -4.70 -30.06 9.51
N LEU A 65 -5.69 -30.43 10.32
CA LEU A 65 -5.67 -30.21 11.76
C LEU A 65 -5.08 -31.45 12.44
N THR A 66 -4.07 -31.24 13.27
CA THR A 66 -3.60 -32.25 14.22
C THR A 66 -4.66 -32.47 15.30
N ASP A 67 -4.64 -33.62 15.97
CA ASP A 67 -5.60 -33.92 17.04
C ASP A 67 -5.55 -32.88 18.17
N ILE A 68 -4.33 -32.45 18.54
CA ILE A 68 -4.11 -31.37 19.52
C ILE A 68 -4.79 -30.06 19.05
N ALA A 69 -4.66 -29.72 17.77
CA ALA A 69 -5.25 -28.50 17.23
C ALA A 69 -6.79 -28.56 17.18
N ARG A 70 -7.38 -29.75 17.04
CA ARG A 70 -8.85 -29.94 17.06
C ARG A 70 -9.45 -29.72 18.44
N THR A 71 -8.71 -30.05 19.49
CA THR A 71 -9.15 -29.90 20.89
C THR A 71 -8.73 -28.56 21.50
N SER A 72 -8.00 -27.72 20.74
CA SER A 72 -7.57 -26.41 21.21
C SER A 72 -8.71 -25.40 21.16
N GLU A 73 -8.77 -24.47 22.12
CA GLU A 73 -9.76 -23.38 22.16
C GLU A 73 -9.72 -22.49 20.92
N ARG A 74 -8.54 -22.38 20.29
CA ARG A 74 -8.35 -21.58 19.08
C ARG A 74 -7.74 -22.41 17.97
N LEU A 75 -8.46 -22.50 16.86
CA LEU A 75 -8.00 -23.19 15.66
C LEU A 75 -6.76 -22.49 15.06
N PRO A 76 -5.87 -23.25 14.39
CA PRO A 76 -4.70 -22.69 13.72
C PRO A 76 -5.07 -21.57 12.75
N ARG A 77 -4.26 -20.52 12.72
CA ARG A 77 -4.44 -19.36 11.82
C ARG A 77 -4.61 -19.78 10.36
N SER A 78 -3.83 -20.75 9.88
CA SER A 78 -3.88 -21.23 8.51
C SER A 78 -5.23 -21.87 8.17
N TYR A 79 -5.82 -22.59 9.13
CA TYR A 79 -7.13 -23.21 8.98
C TYR A 79 -8.26 -22.17 8.98
N ARG A 80 -8.19 -21.19 9.91
CA ARG A 80 -9.16 -20.07 9.96
C ARG A 80 -9.11 -19.23 8.67
N ALA A 81 -7.91 -18.93 8.17
CA ALA A 81 -7.72 -18.23 6.91
C ALA A 81 -8.21 -19.04 5.72
N GLU A 82 -7.98 -20.35 5.70
CA GLU A 82 -8.47 -21.23 4.62
C GLU A 82 -9.99 -21.24 4.59
N HIS A 83 -10.62 -21.40 5.76
CA HIS A 83 -12.07 -21.33 5.88
C HIS A 83 -12.63 -20.01 5.33
N ALA A 84 -12.02 -18.88 5.70
CA ALA A 84 -12.38 -17.57 5.18
C ALA A 84 -12.23 -17.49 3.65
N ALA A 85 -11.10 -17.94 3.09
CA ALA A 85 -10.87 -17.94 1.65
C ALA A 85 -11.87 -18.86 0.91
N LEU A 86 -12.14 -20.05 1.45
CA LEU A 86 -13.12 -21.01 0.94
C LEU A 86 -14.53 -20.41 0.88
N THR A 87 -15.00 -19.77 1.95
CA THR A 87 -16.35 -19.17 1.98
C THR A 87 -16.47 -17.98 1.02
N LEU A 88 -15.43 -17.14 0.92
CA LEU A 88 -15.36 -16.05 -0.06
C LEU A 88 -15.30 -16.58 -1.50
N PHE A 89 -14.60 -17.69 -1.75
CA PHE A 89 -14.56 -18.36 -3.05
C PHE A 89 -15.94 -18.90 -3.44
N GLY A 90 -16.61 -19.63 -2.54
CA GLY A 90 -17.96 -20.13 -2.78
C GLY A 90 -18.98 -19.04 -3.08
N LEU A 91 -18.86 -17.89 -2.41
CA LEU A 91 -19.67 -16.69 -2.70
C LEU A 91 -19.35 -16.10 -4.09
N HIS A 92 -18.08 -16.00 -4.44
CA HIS A 92 -17.62 -15.43 -5.71
C HIS A 92 -18.02 -16.30 -6.90
N GLN A 93 -17.80 -17.62 -6.80
CA GLN A 93 -18.09 -18.56 -7.87
C GLN A 93 -19.60 -18.75 -8.09
N HIS A 94 -20.43 -18.42 -7.10
CA HIS A 94 -21.88 -18.55 -7.22
C HIS A 94 -22.45 -17.61 -8.28
N GLY A 95 -22.90 -18.20 -9.39
CA GLY A 95 -23.44 -17.48 -10.54
C GLY A 95 -22.39 -16.98 -11.52
N ALA A 96 -21.09 -17.24 -11.28
CA ALA A 96 -20.04 -16.95 -12.24
C ALA A 96 -20.01 -18.04 -13.33
N THR A 97 -19.87 -17.61 -14.59
CA THR A 97 -19.83 -18.47 -15.77
C THR A 97 -18.43 -19.00 -16.09
N GLN A 98 -17.41 -18.46 -15.42
CA GLN A 98 -16.01 -18.86 -15.55
C GLN A 98 -15.41 -19.06 -14.14
N PRO A 99 -14.28 -19.77 -14.03
CA PRO A 99 -13.55 -19.88 -12.78
C PRO A 99 -13.11 -18.51 -12.25
N VAL A 100 -13.44 -18.22 -10.99
CA VAL A 100 -13.11 -16.94 -10.35
C VAL A 100 -11.75 -16.93 -9.67
N HIS A 101 -11.11 -18.10 -9.53
CA HIS A 101 -9.72 -18.17 -9.08
C HIS A 101 -8.79 -17.86 -10.26
N CYS A 102 -8.07 -16.75 -10.15
CA CYS A 102 -7.14 -16.29 -11.18
C CYS A 102 -5.77 -16.02 -10.55
N PRO A 103 -4.77 -16.90 -10.78
CA PRO A 103 -3.41 -16.70 -10.26
C PRO A 103 -2.85 -15.31 -10.60
N ALA A 104 -2.02 -14.76 -9.71
CA ALA A 104 -1.40 -13.44 -9.81
C ALA A 104 -2.34 -12.22 -9.67
N THR A 105 -3.65 -12.39 -9.70
CA THR A 105 -4.62 -11.29 -9.49
C THR A 105 -4.84 -11.06 -8.00
N GLY A 106 -3.99 -10.24 -7.37
CA GLY A 106 -4.16 -9.86 -5.95
C GLY A 106 -5.35 -8.94 -5.70
N LEU A 107 -5.78 -8.81 -4.44
CA LEU A 107 -6.96 -8.02 -4.07
C LEU A 107 -6.88 -6.56 -4.51
N GLY A 108 -5.72 -5.92 -4.36
CA GLY A 108 -5.52 -4.53 -4.79
C GLY A 108 -5.64 -4.39 -6.31
N THR A 109 -5.10 -5.35 -7.07
CA THR A 109 -5.21 -5.39 -8.53
C THR A 109 -6.66 -5.57 -8.96
N ALA A 110 -7.38 -6.52 -8.36
CA ALA A 110 -8.80 -6.76 -8.62
C ALA A 110 -9.64 -5.50 -8.34
N CYS A 111 -9.39 -4.81 -7.22
CA CYS A 111 -10.07 -3.56 -6.89
C CYS A 111 -9.72 -2.40 -7.85
N ARG A 112 -8.48 -2.36 -8.35
CA ARG A 112 -8.07 -1.36 -9.35
C ARG A 112 -8.79 -1.58 -10.68
N THR A 113 -8.86 -2.83 -11.13
CA THR A 113 -9.60 -3.22 -12.34
C THR A 113 -11.09 -2.90 -12.18
N LEU A 114 -11.69 -3.30 -11.04
CA LEU A 114 -13.10 -2.99 -10.74
C LEU A 114 -13.39 -1.49 -10.77
N ARG A 115 -12.49 -0.67 -10.24
CA ARG A 115 -12.61 0.79 -10.31
C ARG A 115 -12.61 1.28 -11.76
N ALA A 116 -11.71 0.77 -12.59
CA ALA A 116 -11.61 1.17 -13.99
C ALA A 116 -12.87 0.76 -14.77
N ASP A 117 -13.35 -0.47 -14.58
CA ASP A 117 -14.55 -1.00 -15.24
C ASP A 117 -15.79 -0.21 -14.83
N LEU A 118 -15.98 0.09 -13.54
CA LEU A 118 -17.12 0.89 -13.09
C LEU A 118 -17.10 2.33 -13.63
N VAL A 119 -15.92 2.92 -13.80
CA VAL A 119 -15.79 4.25 -14.43
C VAL A 119 -16.11 4.17 -15.91
N ALA A 120 -15.61 3.15 -16.62
CA ALA A 120 -15.89 2.93 -18.03
C ALA A 120 -17.40 2.66 -18.27
N GLU A 121 -18.03 1.83 -17.44
CA GLU A 121 -19.48 1.59 -17.46
C GLU A 121 -20.29 2.87 -17.21
N ALA A 122 -19.88 3.69 -16.26
CA ALA A 122 -20.58 4.94 -15.94
C ALA A 122 -20.45 5.99 -17.06
N ALA A 123 -19.38 5.93 -17.85
CA ALA A 123 -19.13 6.75 -19.03
C ALA A 123 -19.80 6.20 -20.30
N ALA A 124 -20.29 4.96 -20.28
CA ALA A 124 -20.96 4.36 -21.43
C ALA A 124 -22.23 5.17 -21.78
N GLY A 125 -22.18 5.87 -22.92
CA GLY A 125 -23.29 6.67 -23.44
C GLY A 125 -23.43 8.08 -22.86
N ARG A 126 -22.50 8.57 -22.04
CA ARG A 126 -22.46 9.97 -21.59
C ARG A 126 -21.06 10.43 -21.20
N GLN A 127 -20.79 11.72 -21.34
CA GLN A 127 -19.57 12.29 -20.78
C GLN A 127 -19.74 12.49 -19.27
N LEU A 128 -18.86 11.86 -18.48
CA LEU A 128 -18.83 12.06 -17.03
C LEU A 128 -18.14 13.37 -16.69
N THR A 129 -18.62 14.04 -15.65
CA THR A 129 -17.85 15.10 -15.01
C THR A 129 -16.73 14.48 -14.16
N LEU A 130 -15.63 15.22 -13.94
CA LEU A 130 -14.56 14.79 -13.03
C LEU A 130 -15.09 14.41 -11.63
N ALA A 131 -16.13 15.11 -11.17
CA ALA A 131 -16.76 14.83 -9.88
C ALA A 131 -17.48 13.48 -9.86
N ASP A 132 -18.13 13.09 -10.96
CA ASP A 132 -18.82 11.79 -11.07
C ASP A 132 -17.82 10.64 -11.12
N GLU A 133 -16.73 10.78 -11.89
CA GLU A 133 -15.65 9.80 -11.93
C GLU A 133 -15.05 9.57 -10.54
N HIS A 134 -14.74 10.66 -9.82
CA HIS A 134 -14.24 10.59 -8.45
C HIS A 134 -15.22 9.89 -7.49
N ARG A 135 -16.53 10.13 -7.62
CA ARG A 135 -17.56 9.48 -6.80
C ARG A 135 -17.63 7.98 -7.02
N VAL A 136 -17.61 7.53 -8.29
CA VAL A 136 -17.58 6.11 -8.65
C VAL A 136 -16.31 5.45 -8.11
N ALA A 137 -15.15 6.06 -8.38
CA ALA A 137 -13.86 5.56 -7.92
C ALA A 137 -13.74 5.50 -6.38
N ALA A 138 -14.34 6.46 -5.67
CA ALA A 138 -14.33 6.47 -4.21
C ALA A 138 -15.14 5.32 -3.61
N GLY A 139 -16.13 4.77 -4.31
CA GLY A 139 -16.93 3.63 -3.84
C GLY A 139 -16.14 2.35 -3.61
N VAL A 140 -15.21 2.04 -4.53
CA VAL A 140 -14.30 0.88 -4.40
C VAL A 140 -13.24 1.17 -3.35
N ARG A 141 -12.63 2.37 -3.39
CA ARG A 141 -11.63 2.81 -2.41
C ARG A 141 -12.13 2.71 -0.96
N ARG A 142 -13.36 3.14 -0.67
CA ARG A 142 -13.94 3.09 0.68
C ARG A 142 -14.10 1.66 1.19
N ARG A 143 -14.53 0.73 0.34
CA ARG A 143 -14.71 -0.68 0.71
C ARG A 143 -13.37 -1.37 0.96
N LEU A 144 -12.38 -1.12 0.10
CA LEU A 144 -11.03 -1.63 0.31
C LEU A 144 -10.39 -1.02 1.57
N ALA A 145 -10.59 0.28 1.81
CA ALA A 145 -10.12 0.93 3.04
C ALA A 145 -10.77 0.33 4.29
N ALA A 146 -12.08 0.06 4.28
CA ALA A 146 -12.77 -0.61 5.39
C ALA A 146 -12.17 -1.99 5.69
N ALA A 147 -11.92 -2.81 4.66
CA ALA A 147 -11.22 -4.08 4.81
C ALA A 147 -9.81 -3.89 5.40
N ALA A 148 -9.09 -2.87 4.96
CA ALA A 148 -7.75 -2.55 5.43
C ALA A 148 -7.68 -1.96 6.84
N THR A 149 -8.79 -1.54 7.43
CA THR A 149 -8.87 -1.05 8.82
C THR A 149 -9.53 -2.02 9.77
N ALA A 150 -9.86 -3.24 9.32
CA ALA A 150 -10.48 -4.25 10.15
C ALA A 150 -9.58 -4.61 11.35
N VAL A 151 -10.17 -4.77 12.53
CA VAL A 151 -9.42 -5.08 13.77
C VAL A 151 -9.16 -6.57 13.95
N ASP A 152 -9.94 -7.41 13.26
CA ASP A 152 -9.81 -8.87 13.30
C ASP A 152 -10.15 -9.53 11.95
N LEU A 153 -10.04 -10.87 11.91
CA LEU A 153 -10.31 -11.65 10.71
C LEU A 153 -11.80 -11.62 10.32
N ASP A 154 -12.71 -11.60 11.29
CA ASP A 154 -14.14 -11.71 11.04
C ASP A 154 -14.70 -10.42 10.43
N GLU A 155 -14.26 -9.26 10.95
CA GLU A 155 -14.53 -7.94 10.36
C GLU A 155 -13.89 -7.82 8.96
N LEU A 156 -12.64 -8.28 8.79
CA LEU A 156 -11.98 -8.28 7.49
C LEU A 156 -12.79 -9.07 6.46
N VAL A 157 -13.17 -10.30 6.82
CA VAL A 157 -13.97 -11.17 5.94
C VAL A 157 -15.34 -10.55 5.69
N HIS A 158 -15.97 -9.90 6.68
CA HIS A 158 -17.21 -9.16 6.49
C HIS A 158 -17.07 -8.06 5.42
N HIS A 159 -16.00 -7.27 5.45
CA HIS A 159 -15.76 -6.25 4.42
C HIS A 159 -15.45 -6.86 3.04
N LEU A 160 -14.67 -7.94 2.98
CA LEU A 160 -14.40 -8.64 1.72
C LEU A 160 -15.66 -9.25 1.09
N ARG A 161 -16.63 -9.71 1.90
CA ARG A 161 -17.95 -10.15 1.40
C ARG A 161 -18.71 -9.05 0.68
N GLY A 162 -18.48 -7.79 1.03
CA GLY A 162 -19.07 -6.65 0.31
C GLY A 162 -18.40 -6.33 -1.02
N LEU A 163 -17.15 -6.76 -1.23
CA LEU A 163 -16.38 -6.55 -2.46
C LEU A 163 -16.58 -7.68 -3.48
N VAL A 164 -16.60 -8.94 -3.01
CA VAL A 164 -16.66 -10.13 -3.86
C VAL A 164 -17.83 -10.11 -4.88
N PRO A 165 -19.08 -9.74 -4.52
CA PRO A 165 -20.17 -9.67 -5.48
C PRO A 165 -19.97 -8.62 -6.57
N LEU A 166 -19.24 -7.53 -6.29
CA LEU A 166 -18.91 -6.50 -7.26
C LEU A 166 -17.86 -7.01 -8.25
N LEU A 167 -16.82 -7.70 -7.75
CA LEU A 167 -15.82 -8.37 -8.59
C LEU A 167 -16.49 -9.39 -9.53
N ARG A 168 -17.38 -10.22 -8.98
CA ARG A 168 -18.15 -11.19 -9.77
C ARG A 168 -18.95 -10.53 -10.89
N ARG A 169 -19.68 -9.44 -10.59
CA ARG A 169 -20.51 -8.74 -11.58
C ARG A 169 -19.67 -8.19 -12.74
N ALA A 170 -18.47 -7.73 -12.44
CA ALA A 170 -17.51 -7.24 -13.43
C ALA A 170 -16.72 -8.38 -14.12
N GLY A 171 -16.93 -9.65 -13.74
CA GLY A 171 -16.17 -10.78 -14.28
C GLY A 171 -14.69 -10.81 -13.85
N ILE A 172 -14.35 -10.14 -12.75
CA ILE A 172 -12.96 -10.02 -12.27
C ILE A 172 -12.64 -11.15 -11.31
N GLY A 173 -11.69 -12.00 -11.66
CA GLY A 173 -11.19 -13.05 -10.78
C GLY A 173 -10.25 -12.55 -9.67
N LEU A 174 -9.90 -13.46 -8.76
CA LEU A 174 -9.02 -13.20 -7.62
C LEU A 174 -8.11 -14.41 -7.36
N ASP A 175 -6.86 -14.16 -7.02
CA ASP A 175 -5.94 -15.22 -6.60
C ASP A 175 -6.26 -15.63 -5.15
N TYR A 176 -7.09 -16.66 -5.00
CA TYR A 176 -7.50 -17.20 -3.69
C TYR A 176 -6.36 -17.84 -2.90
N THR A 177 -5.34 -18.39 -3.57
CA THR A 177 -4.15 -18.95 -2.91
C THR A 177 -3.33 -17.83 -2.27
N ARG A 178 -3.21 -16.71 -2.97
CA ARG A 178 -2.64 -15.49 -2.41
C ARG A 178 -3.51 -14.88 -1.33
N LEU A 179 -4.83 -14.80 -1.52
CA LEU A 179 -5.73 -14.27 -0.49
C LEU A 179 -5.62 -15.09 0.79
N HIS A 180 -5.55 -16.42 0.70
CA HIS A 180 -5.33 -17.29 1.85
C HIS A 180 -4.05 -16.92 2.63
N ARG A 181 -2.94 -16.70 1.92
CA ARG A 181 -1.68 -16.25 2.51
C ARG A 181 -1.81 -14.87 3.15
N ASP A 182 -2.43 -13.93 2.45
CA ASP A 182 -2.69 -12.57 2.96
C ASP A 182 -3.52 -12.64 4.26
N LEU A 183 -4.56 -13.47 4.32
CA LEU A 183 -5.36 -13.68 5.54
C LEU A 183 -4.58 -14.35 6.67
N CYS A 184 -3.64 -15.27 6.35
CA CYS A 184 -2.75 -15.86 7.34
C CYS A 184 -1.81 -14.80 7.94
N ASP A 185 -1.18 -14.00 7.09
CA ASP A 185 -0.23 -12.95 7.48
C ASP A 185 -0.92 -11.79 8.20
N TRP A 186 -2.19 -11.51 7.85
CA TRP A 186 -3.05 -10.52 8.51
C TRP A 186 -3.22 -10.79 10.01
N MET A 187 -3.31 -12.05 10.40
CA MET A 187 -3.45 -12.44 11.82
C MET A 187 -2.14 -12.35 12.61
N THR A 188 -1.10 -11.75 12.04
CA THR A 188 0.24 -11.66 12.64
C THR A 188 0.67 -10.20 12.78
N PRO A 189 1.74 -9.91 13.54
CA PRO A 189 2.37 -8.60 13.53
C PRO A 189 2.84 -8.12 12.14
N HIS A 190 2.90 -9.02 11.13
CA HIS A 190 3.29 -8.68 9.76
C HIS A 190 2.12 -8.24 8.85
N HIS A 191 0.92 -7.99 9.38
CA HIS A 191 -0.24 -7.50 8.61
C HIS A 191 0.06 -6.22 7.80
N GLY A 192 1.02 -5.39 8.24
CA GLY A 192 1.51 -4.24 7.47
C GLY A 192 1.99 -4.60 6.06
N ARG A 193 2.57 -5.79 5.87
CA ARG A 193 2.96 -6.29 4.54
C ARG A 193 1.74 -6.46 3.62
N VAL A 194 0.65 -7.02 4.15
CA VAL A 194 -0.60 -7.25 3.42
C VAL A 194 -1.21 -5.91 3.02
N LEU A 195 -1.28 -4.96 3.96
CA LEU A 195 -1.74 -3.59 3.71
C LEU A 195 -0.95 -2.90 2.61
N ARG A 196 0.39 -2.95 2.69
CA ARG A 196 1.26 -2.43 1.64
C ARG A 196 0.99 -3.08 0.30
N ALA A 197 0.89 -4.41 0.26
CA ALA A 197 0.68 -5.14 -0.98
C ALA A 197 -0.64 -4.70 -1.65
N TRP A 198 -1.74 -4.66 -0.88
CA TRP A 198 -3.05 -4.24 -1.39
C TRP A 198 -3.02 -2.80 -1.88
N GLY A 199 -2.44 -1.87 -1.11
CA GLY A 199 -2.33 -0.46 -1.49
C GLY A 199 -1.49 -0.25 -2.74
N LEU A 200 -0.30 -0.85 -2.79
CA LEU A 200 0.62 -0.74 -3.92
C LEU A 200 0.05 -1.34 -5.19
N GLN A 201 -0.71 -2.44 -5.11
CA GLN A 201 -1.41 -3.00 -6.26
C GLN A 201 -2.59 -2.12 -6.69
N TYR A 202 -3.33 -1.56 -5.73
CA TYR A 202 -4.49 -0.72 -6.02
C TYR A 202 -4.12 0.57 -6.76
N THR A 203 -2.96 1.16 -6.44
CA THR A 203 -2.48 2.44 -7.01
C THR A 203 -1.40 2.29 -8.06
N ASP A 204 -1.08 1.07 -8.45
CA ASP A 204 -0.15 0.78 -9.52
C ASP A 204 -0.64 1.41 -10.85
N PRO A 205 0.20 2.26 -11.48
CA PRO A 205 -0.20 3.04 -12.64
C PRO A 205 -0.48 2.12 -13.84
N ILE A 206 -1.69 2.23 -14.39
CA ILE A 206 -2.19 1.39 -15.50
C ILE A 206 -1.29 1.48 -16.77
N THR A 207 -0.49 2.54 -16.92
CA THR A 207 0.19 2.92 -18.17
C THR A 207 1.70 2.74 -18.20
N ARG A 208 2.28 1.84 -17.41
CA ARG A 208 3.73 1.55 -17.51
C ARG A 208 3.97 0.05 -17.63
N SER A 209 3.89 -0.43 -18.86
CA SER A 209 4.32 -1.77 -19.28
C SER A 209 5.63 -2.13 -18.60
N THR A 210 5.72 -3.35 -18.10
CA THR A 210 6.89 -3.93 -17.42
C THR A 210 8.14 -4.02 -18.30
N GLU A 211 8.05 -3.68 -19.58
CA GLU A 211 9.12 -3.79 -20.57
C GLU A 211 9.78 -2.45 -20.95
N ASP A 212 9.20 -1.30 -20.62
CA ASP A 212 9.82 0.01 -20.93
C ASP A 212 10.40 0.67 -19.68
N ARG A 213 11.58 0.20 -19.28
CA ARG A 213 12.61 1.14 -18.83
C ARG A 213 13.40 1.53 -20.09
N PRO A 214 13.34 2.79 -20.56
CA PRO A 214 14.36 3.24 -21.49
C PRO A 214 15.69 3.13 -20.76
N SER A 215 16.55 2.24 -21.25
CA SER A 215 17.97 2.21 -20.95
C SER A 215 18.54 3.57 -21.36
N GLY A 216 18.59 4.49 -20.40
CA GLY A 216 19.25 5.78 -20.55
C GLY A 216 18.67 6.69 -21.63
N GLN A 217 17.49 7.28 -21.40
CA GLN A 217 17.10 8.58 -21.98
C GLN A 217 15.81 9.09 -21.32
N GLY A 218 15.88 10.28 -20.72
CA GLY A 218 14.72 11.05 -20.24
C GLY A 218 13.97 10.46 -19.05
N GLN A 219 14.41 10.77 -17.82
CA GLN A 219 13.47 10.84 -16.70
C GLN A 219 12.44 11.91 -17.07
N GLY A 220 11.30 11.53 -17.68
CA GLY A 220 10.13 12.41 -17.68
C GLY A 220 9.88 12.74 -16.22
N ALA A 221 10.16 13.98 -15.83
CA ALA A 221 10.36 14.37 -14.44
C ALA A 221 9.15 13.93 -13.61
N GLN A 222 9.32 12.84 -12.86
CA GLN A 222 8.26 12.31 -12.04
C GLN A 222 7.87 13.41 -11.04
N SER A 223 6.70 14.00 -11.27
CA SER A 223 6.19 15.04 -10.39
C SER A 223 5.64 14.37 -9.13
N TRP A 224 6.28 14.65 -8.00
CA TRP A 224 5.82 14.18 -6.71
C TRP A 224 4.54 14.90 -6.29
N TYR A 225 3.78 14.30 -5.39
CA TYR A 225 2.48 14.84 -4.98
C TYR A 225 2.55 16.30 -4.48
N TRP A 226 3.57 16.63 -3.68
CA TRP A 226 3.77 17.99 -3.15
C TRP A 226 4.05 19.04 -4.23
N SER A 227 4.53 18.65 -5.41
CA SER A 227 4.79 19.57 -6.52
C SER A 227 3.55 19.89 -7.35
N VAL A 228 2.50 19.06 -7.25
CA VAL A 228 1.22 19.24 -7.95
C VAL A 228 0.08 19.57 -7.00
N PHE A 229 0.37 19.75 -5.72
CA PHE A 229 -0.61 20.09 -4.71
C PHE A 229 -1.10 21.53 -4.88
N ASP A 230 -2.42 21.70 -4.86
CA ASP A 230 -3.07 23.00 -4.94
C ASP A 230 -3.88 23.26 -3.67
N PRO A 231 -3.49 24.24 -2.83
CA PRO A 231 -4.17 24.54 -1.56
C PRO A 231 -5.59 25.08 -1.74
N GLU A 232 -5.94 25.62 -2.91
CA GLU A 232 -7.27 26.20 -3.17
C GLU A 232 -8.31 25.15 -3.55
N ARG A 233 -7.90 23.89 -3.75
CA ARG A 233 -8.83 22.81 -4.09
C ARG A 233 -9.74 22.44 -2.91
N PRO A 234 -11.03 22.13 -3.16
CA PRO A 234 -11.95 21.72 -2.09
C PRO A 234 -11.48 20.49 -1.30
N GLU A 235 -10.75 19.57 -1.95
CA GLU A 235 -10.26 18.36 -1.29
C GLU A 235 -8.97 18.56 -0.48
N ALA A 236 -8.29 19.70 -0.64
CA ALA A 236 -6.95 19.94 -0.10
C ALA A 236 -6.87 19.66 1.41
N GLY A 237 -7.85 20.11 2.19
CA GLY A 237 -7.92 19.86 3.63
C GLY A 237 -8.00 18.37 3.98
N ALA A 238 -8.81 17.60 3.25
CA ALA A 238 -8.98 16.16 3.43
C ALA A 238 -7.73 15.39 2.98
N GLU A 239 -7.09 15.80 1.88
CA GLU A 239 -5.85 15.23 1.40
C GLU A 239 -4.72 15.43 2.42
N LEU A 240 -4.55 16.64 2.95
CA LEU A 240 -3.57 16.92 4.00
C LEU A 240 -3.86 16.14 5.28
N ALA A 241 -5.13 15.95 5.66
CA ALA A 241 -5.51 15.11 6.78
C ALA A 241 -5.11 13.64 6.56
N ALA A 242 -5.31 13.13 5.35
CA ALA A 242 -4.86 11.79 4.97
C ALA A 242 -3.33 11.66 5.04
N LEU A 243 -2.57 12.65 4.59
CA LEU A 243 -1.10 12.63 4.71
C LEU A 243 -0.64 12.64 6.17
N ARG A 244 -1.28 13.45 7.03
CA ARG A 244 -0.95 13.49 8.47
C ARG A 244 -1.30 12.20 9.21
N SER A 245 -2.27 11.44 8.72
CA SER A 245 -2.65 10.16 9.34
C SER A 245 -1.55 9.10 9.31
N GLY A 246 -0.52 9.27 8.46
CA GLY A 246 0.64 8.37 8.46
C GLY A 246 1.80 8.80 9.36
N VAL A 247 1.68 9.88 10.13
CA VAL A 247 2.76 10.28 11.02
C VAL A 247 3.01 9.19 12.06
N GLY A 248 4.20 8.57 11.99
CA GLY A 248 4.60 7.49 12.90
C GLY A 248 4.22 6.09 12.42
N GLU A 249 3.50 5.98 11.30
CA GLU A 249 3.09 4.72 10.71
C GLU A 249 4.14 4.18 9.72
N GLU A 250 4.08 2.87 9.46
CA GLU A 250 4.94 2.25 8.46
C GLU A 250 4.49 2.61 7.04
N ALA A 251 5.46 2.82 6.14
CA ALA A 251 5.16 3.28 4.79
C ALA A 251 4.23 2.32 4.04
N GLY A 252 3.13 2.84 3.50
CA GLY A 252 2.16 2.07 2.73
C GLY A 252 1.17 1.24 3.55
N THR A 253 1.20 1.27 4.89
CA THR A 253 0.17 0.61 5.71
C THR A 253 -1.11 1.43 5.84
N VAL A 254 -1.02 2.75 5.66
CA VAL A 254 -2.15 3.68 5.86
C VAL A 254 -3.02 3.80 4.60
N PRO A 255 -4.27 3.28 4.61
CA PRO A 255 -5.10 3.22 3.40
C PRO A 255 -5.46 4.59 2.85
N ALA A 256 -5.65 5.58 3.73
CA ALA A 256 -5.93 6.95 3.35
C ALA A 256 -4.80 7.57 2.51
N MET A 257 -3.57 7.09 2.66
CA MET A 257 -2.40 7.62 1.95
C MET A 257 -2.15 6.98 0.58
N TRP A 258 -2.75 5.83 0.27
CA TRP A 258 -2.34 5.01 -0.88
C TRP A 258 -2.34 5.78 -2.21
N SER A 259 -3.33 6.64 -2.43
CA SER A 259 -3.47 7.44 -3.67
C SER A 259 -2.39 8.49 -3.89
N PHE A 260 -1.59 8.80 -2.88
CA PHE A 260 -0.57 9.85 -2.94
C PHE A 260 0.83 9.32 -3.27
N TYR A 261 1.07 8.01 -3.08
CA TYR A 261 2.34 7.43 -3.48
C TYR A 261 2.49 7.48 -5.01
N ARG A 262 3.68 7.90 -5.43
CA ARG A 262 4.12 7.96 -6.82
C ARG A 262 5.32 7.05 -7.06
N THR A 263 5.98 6.52 -6.01
CA THR A 263 7.15 5.64 -6.15
C THR A 263 6.89 4.51 -7.14
N TRP A 264 7.79 4.41 -8.12
CA TRP A 264 7.79 3.31 -9.07
C TRP A 264 8.32 2.05 -8.40
N MET A 265 7.63 0.94 -8.61
CA MET A 265 7.95 -0.36 -8.04
C MET A 265 7.47 -1.44 -9.01
N GLY A 266 8.33 -2.42 -9.29
CA GLY A 266 7.98 -3.55 -10.16
C GLY A 266 6.86 -4.41 -9.56
N SER A 267 6.09 -5.06 -10.43
CA SER A 267 4.87 -5.80 -10.06
C SER A 267 5.10 -6.86 -8.99
N GLU A 268 6.25 -7.55 -9.01
CA GLU A 268 6.61 -8.56 -8.01
C GLU A 268 6.85 -7.95 -6.62
N LEU A 269 7.51 -6.79 -6.54
CA LEU A 269 7.74 -6.09 -5.29
C LEU A 269 6.44 -5.51 -4.72
N ARG A 270 5.56 -4.98 -5.59
CA ARG A 270 4.20 -4.56 -5.21
C ARG A 270 3.40 -5.74 -4.67
N ALA A 271 3.45 -6.86 -5.39
CA ALA A 271 2.80 -8.10 -5.00
C ALA A 271 3.28 -8.60 -3.63
N ARG A 272 4.56 -8.47 -3.30
CA ARG A 272 5.08 -8.89 -1.99
C ARG A 272 4.87 -7.86 -0.86
N GLY A 273 4.33 -6.68 -1.17
CA GLY A 273 4.24 -5.58 -0.20
C GLY A 273 5.63 -5.14 0.29
N ALA A 274 6.61 -5.06 -0.62
CA ALA A 274 7.99 -4.77 -0.26
C ALA A 274 8.14 -3.37 0.33
N LEU A 275 8.76 -3.28 1.51
CA LEU A 275 9.14 -2.01 2.13
C LEU A 275 10.49 -1.57 1.56
N THR A 276 10.46 -0.69 0.57
CA THR A 276 11.68 -0.18 -0.09
C THR A 276 12.10 1.16 0.50
N ARG A 277 13.40 1.47 0.42
CA ARG A 277 13.93 2.79 0.84
C ARG A 277 13.23 3.95 0.13
N ASP A 278 12.88 3.79 -1.14
CA ASP A 278 12.14 4.79 -1.92
C ASP A 278 10.72 5.02 -1.39
N LEU A 279 9.99 3.95 -1.06
CA LEU A 279 8.65 4.04 -0.47
C LEU A 279 8.70 4.67 0.92
N SER A 280 9.65 4.26 1.76
CA SER A 280 9.85 4.82 3.10
C SER A 280 10.18 6.31 3.06
N ALA A 281 11.07 6.72 2.16
CA ALA A 281 11.44 8.11 1.98
C ALA A 281 10.28 8.97 1.46
N GLU A 282 9.50 8.46 0.49
CA GLU A 282 8.31 9.15 0.01
C GLU A 282 7.25 9.29 1.09
N HIS A 283 6.98 8.22 1.85
CA HIS A 283 6.03 8.28 2.97
C HIS A 283 6.41 9.36 3.98
N SER A 284 7.65 9.36 4.45
CA SER A 284 8.14 10.37 5.39
C SER A 284 8.04 11.78 4.81
N ALA A 285 8.40 11.99 3.54
CA ALA A 285 8.24 13.30 2.89
C ALA A 285 6.78 13.74 2.77
N LEU A 286 5.86 12.84 2.40
CA LEU A 286 4.43 13.11 2.32
C LEU A 286 3.84 13.51 3.68
N THR A 287 4.18 12.79 4.75
CA THR A 287 3.69 13.11 6.10
C THR A 287 4.22 14.44 6.61
N LEU A 288 5.52 14.72 6.41
CA LEU A 288 6.14 16.00 6.72
C LEU A 288 5.51 17.16 5.92
N PHE A 289 5.21 16.95 4.65
CA PHE A 289 4.51 17.94 3.82
C PHE A 289 3.09 18.20 4.33
N GLY A 290 2.35 17.13 4.63
CA GLY A 290 1.00 17.21 5.20
C GLY A 290 0.93 18.00 6.51
N MET A 291 1.98 17.93 7.34
CA MET A 291 2.13 18.73 8.55
C MET A 291 2.46 20.19 8.24
N HIS A 292 3.38 20.43 7.30
CA HIS A 292 3.85 21.77 6.95
C HIS A 292 2.77 22.61 6.27
N GLN A 293 2.07 22.02 5.29
CA GLN A 293 1.05 22.70 4.49
C GLN A 293 -0.27 22.94 5.25
N GLN A 294 -0.47 22.31 6.41
CA GLN A 294 -1.71 22.41 7.18
C GLN A 294 -2.03 23.87 7.56
N GLY A 295 -3.19 24.36 7.11
CA GLY A 295 -3.68 25.72 7.40
C GLY A 295 -2.96 26.82 6.61
N LYS A 296 -2.11 26.47 5.63
CA LYS A 296 -1.38 27.41 4.80
C LYS A 296 -2.02 27.55 3.42
N LYS A 297 -2.22 28.80 3.00
CA LYS A 297 -2.72 29.15 1.65
C LYS A 297 -1.62 29.16 0.61
N GLN A 298 -0.41 29.62 0.94
CA GLN A 298 0.73 29.48 0.04
C GLN A 298 1.31 28.06 0.07
N GLN A 299 1.96 27.65 -1.03
CA GLN A 299 2.67 26.37 -1.10
C GLN A 299 3.89 26.39 -0.16
N MET A 300 3.99 25.37 0.69
CA MET A 300 5.14 25.14 1.58
C MET A 300 6.22 24.30 0.92
N HIS A 301 5.92 23.68 -0.23
CA HIS A 301 6.95 23.11 -1.10
C HIS A 301 7.57 24.23 -1.95
N VAL A 302 8.85 24.52 -1.73
CA VAL A 302 9.59 25.51 -2.52
C VAL A 302 10.86 24.86 -3.04
N ALA A 303 10.96 24.74 -4.36
CA ALA A 303 12.11 24.10 -5.01
C ALA A 303 13.43 24.82 -4.66
N GLY A 304 14.49 24.04 -4.43
CA GLY A 304 15.83 24.52 -4.12
C GLY A 304 16.09 24.88 -2.66
N ILE A 305 15.07 24.95 -1.80
CA ILE A 305 15.24 25.30 -0.39
C ILE A 305 15.59 24.05 0.44
N SER A 306 16.87 23.92 0.81
CA SER A 306 17.34 22.85 1.70
C SER A 306 16.94 23.10 3.17
N PRO A 307 16.96 22.09 4.07
CA PRO A 307 16.77 22.29 5.50
C PRO A 307 17.71 23.33 6.11
N GLY A 308 18.97 23.38 5.65
CA GLY A 308 19.95 24.39 6.07
C GLY A 308 19.54 25.81 5.68
N ALA A 309 19.16 26.00 4.41
CA ALA A 309 18.67 27.29 3.90
C ALA A 309 17.38 27.72 4.63
N ALA A 310 16.45 26.79 4.85
CA ALA A 310 15.21 27.07 5.59
C ALA A 310 15.49 27.53 7.03
N CYS A 311 16.44 26.90 7.74
CA CYS A 311 16.89 27.35 9.05
C CYS A 311 17.54 28.75 8.99
N ARG A 312 18.34 29.06 7.95
CA ARG A 312 18.91 30.40 7.78
C ARG A 312 17.81 31.45 7.60
N THR A 313 16.84 31.20 6.71
CA THR A 313 15.69 32.09 6.50
C THR A 313 14.86 32.25 7.78
N LEU A 314 14.67 31.18 8.55
CA LEU A 314 13.97 31.22 9.84
C LEU A 314 14.69 32.14 10.85
N LEU A 315 16.02 32.04 10.94
CA LEU A 315 16.83 32.89 11.80
C LEU A 315 16.75 34.37 11.39
N ALA A 316 16.76 34.65 10.08
CA ALA A 316 16.68 36.02 9.56
C ALA A 316 15.29 36.66 9.76
N ARG A 317 14.21 35.86 9.71
CA ARG A 317 12.84 36.38 9.83
C ARG A 317 12.34 36.53 11.26
N ASN A 318 12.91 35.79 12.20
CA ASN A 318 12.33 35.68 13.54
C ASN A 318 13.29 36.13 14.64
N ASN A 319 13.14 37.39 15.08
CA ASN A 319 13.91 37.98 16.18
C ASN A 319 13.71 37.26 17.52
N SER A 320 12.68 36.41 17.67
CA SER A 320 12.42 35.64 18.89
C SER A 320 12.97 34.21 18.84
N THR A 321 13.49 33.74 17.69
CA THR A 321 14.08 32.40 17.62
C THR A 321 15.51 32.46 18.14
N ASP A 322 15.76 31.80 19.26
CA ASP A 322 17.11 31.64 19.79
C ASP A 322 17.99 30.92 18.77
N ARG A 323 19.01 31.63 18.27
CA ARG A 323 20.01 31.11 17.34
C ARG A 323 20.61 29.80 17.82
N VAL A 324 20.93 29.70 19.11
CA VAL A 324 21.53 28.51 19.71
C VAL A 324 20.56 27.33 19.66
N ALA A 325 19.28 27.58 19.90
CA ALA A 325 18.25 26.55 19.81
C ALA A 325 18.08 26.02 18.37
N LEU A 326 18.18 26.89 17.36
CA LEU A 326 18.10 26.50 15.96
C LEU A 326 19.35 25.76 15.49
N GLU A 327 20.54 26.22 15.89
CA GLU A 327 21.82 25.53 15.66
C GLU A 327 21.80 24.13 16.27
N ARG A 328 21.25 23.97 17.48
CA ARG A 328 21.11 22.64 18.12
C ARG A 328 20.17 21.72 17.33
N ARG A 329 19.05 22.24 16.82
CA ARG A 329 18.09 21.44 16.01
C ARG A 329 18.69 21.04 14.67
N LEU A 330 19.40 21.97 14.00
CA LEU A 330 20.14 21.67 12.79
C LEU A 330 21.26 20.66 13.07
N GLY A 331 21.97 20.81 14.19
CA GLY A 331 22.96 19.85 14.66
C GLY A 331 22.38 18.44 14.77
N ALA A 332 21.20 18.28 15.39
CA ALA A 332 20.52 16.99 15.51
C ALA A 332 20.15 16.36 14.14
N LEU A 333 19.71 17.19 13.17
CA LEU A 333 19.50 16.74 11.79
C LEU A 333 20.79 16.25 11.16
N LEU A 334 21.87 17.01 11.32
CA LEU A 334 23.18 16.68 10.75
C LEU A 334 23.73 15.41 11.39
N THR A 335 23.56 15.18 12.69
CA THR A 335 24.10 14.02 13.40
C THR A 335 23.21 12.78 13.36
N SER A 336 22.07 12.83 12.66
CA SER A 336 21.17 11.67 12.55
C SER A 336 21.91 10.44 12.03
N LEU A 337 21.72 9.30 12.69
CA LEU A 337 22.39 8.03 12.38
C LEU A 337 21.80 7.36 11.15
N ASP A 338 20.48 7.43 10.99
CA ASP A 338 19.75 6.83 9.88
C ASP A 338 18.61 7.71 9.36
N SER A 339 17.93 7.24 8.32
CA SER A 339 16.81 7.94 7.70
C SER A 339 15.57 8.07 8.59
N GLN A 340 15.36 7.19 9.56
CA GLN A 340 14.25 7.27 10.51
C GLN A 340 14.50 8.37 11.55
N GLU A 341 15.72 8.43 12.08
CA GLU A 341 16.14 9.50 12.99
C GLU A 341 16.09 10.87 12.28
N LEU A 342 16.58 10.94 11.04
CA LEU A 342 16.46 12.16 10.23
C LEU A 342 14.99 12.60 10.06
N ALA A 343 14.09 11.66 9.73
CA ALA A 343 12.66 11.96 9.59
C ALA A 343 12.05 12.45 10.92
N HIS A 344 12.46 11.87 12.05
CA HIS A 344 12.03 12.29 13.37
C HIS A 344 12.45 13.75 13.65
N HIS A 345 13.72 14.08 13.46
CA HIS A 345 14.22 15.45 13.68
C HIS A 345 13.55 16.45 12.73
N LEU A 346 13.36 16.11 11.46
CA LEU A 346 12.62 16.94 10.49
C LEU A 346 11.19 17.21 10.94
N ARG A 347 10.52 16.23 11.55
CA ARG A 347 9.17 16.37 12.11
C ARG A 347 9.09 17.41 13.22
N THR A 348 10.18 17.60 13.98
CA THR A 348 10.26 18.64 15.01
C THR A 348 10.61 20.02 14.45
N LEU A 349 11.29 20.07 13.29
CA LEU A 349 11.66 21.33 12.61
C LEU A 349 10.48 21.92 11.82
N VAL A 350 9.74 21.08 11.09
CA VAL A 350 8.64 21.49 10.20
C VAL A 350 7.62 22.43 10.87
N PRO A 351 7.17 22.20 12.12
CA PRO A 351 6.26 23.13 12.79
C PRO A 351 6.81 24.56 12.94
N LEU A 352 8.12 24.72 13.15
CA LEU A 352 8.77 26.03 13.26
C LEU A 352 8.80 26.74 11.90
N LEU A 353 9.14 26.00 10.84
CA LEU A 353 9.11 26.50 9.46
C LEU A 353 7.69 26.93 9.07
N ARG A 354 6.70 26.10 9.42
CA ARG A 354 5.29 26.40 9.22
C ARG A 354 4.88 27.69 9.94
N GLN A 355 5.27 27.88 11.19
CA GLN A 355 4.90 29.10 11.94
C GLN A 355 5.47 30.37 11.31
N ALA A 356 6.66 30.30 10.71
CA ALA A 356 7.33 31.44 10.09
C ALA A 356 7.13 31.56 8.57
N ASP A 357 6.24 30.74 7.98
CA ASP A 357 5.97 30.72 6.54
C ASP A 357 7.23 30.55 5.68
N VAL A 358 8.12 29.65 6.12
CA VAL A 358 9.36 29.30 5.42
C VAL A 358 9.17 27.97 4.70
N GLY A 359 9.21 27.99 3.36
CA GLY A 359 9.08 26.79 2.55
C GLY A 359 10.27 25.83 2.65
N LEU A 360 10.06 24.61 2.16
CA LEU A 360 11.08 23.55 2.13
C LEU A 360 10.96 22.73 0.84
N ASP A 361 12.08 22.36 0.24
CA ASP A 361 12.08 21.47 -0.93
C ASP A 361 11.88 20.01 -0.48
N TYR A 362 10.64 19.55 -0.51
CA TYR A 362 10.28 18.16 -0.23
C TYR A 362 10.88 17.12 -1.19
N THR A 363 11.26 17.51 -2.41
CA THR A 363 11.99 16.63 -3.31
C THR A 363 13.40 16.40 -2.79
N LEU A 364 14.09 17.45 -2.33
CA LEU A 364 15.38 17.32 -1.65
C LEU A 364 15.27 16.53 -0.34
N VAL A 365 14.22 16.77 0.46
CA VAL A 365 13.97 16.02 1.70
C VAL A 365 13.79 14.53 1.40
N ARG A 366 12.97 14.15 0.42
CA ARG A 366 12.80 12.76 0.00
C ARG A 366 14.12 12.14 -0.45
N MET A 367 14.89 12.85 -1.28
CA MET A 367 16.19 12.37 -1.77
C MET A 367 17.18 12.14 -0.62
N ALA A 368 17.19 13.05 0.37
CA ALA A 368 18.00 12.91 1.57
C ALA A 368 17.58 11.68 2.38
N LEU A 369 16.28 11.54 2.69
CA LEU A 369 15.75 10.39 3.43
C LEU A 369 16.04 9.06 2.73
N ARG A 370 15.96 8.98 1.39
CA ARG A 370 16.29 7.77 0.65
C ARG A 370 17.77 7.42 0.73
N GLY A 371 18.64 8.45 0.72
CA GLY A 371 20.08 8.31 0.59
C GLY A 371 20.88 8.38 1.89
N TRP A 372 20.27 8.74 3.01
CA TRP A 372 20.98 9.07 4.24
C TRP A 372 21.84 7.93 4.77
N ASP A 373 21.29 6.72 4.77
CA ASP A 373 21.93 5.50 5.26
C ASP A 373 21.98 4.42 4.15
N ASP A 374 22.07 4.84 2.88
CA ASP A 374 22.12 3.95 1.72
C ASP A 374 23.47 3.22 1.64
N PRO A 375 23.53 1.89 1.86
CA PRO A 375 24.81 1.16 1.86
C PRO A 375 25.51 1.18 0.50
N GLN A 376 24.77 1.43 -0.59
CA GLN A 376 25.32 1.55 -1.93
C GLN A 376 25.93 2.93 -2.20
N ARG A 377 25.65 3.92 -1.35
CA ARG A 377 26.14 5.31 -1.48
C ARG A 377 26.57 5.86 -0.11
N PRO A 378 27.63 5.31 0.50
CA PRO A 378 28.07 5.69 1.85
C PRO A 378 28.42 7.20 1.96
N GLU A 379 28.88 7.82 0.88
CA GLU A 379 29.24 9.24 0.84
C GLU A 379 28.04 10.21 0.79
N ALA A 380 26.81 9.70 0.55
CA ALA A 380 25.65 10.55 0.36
C ALA A 380 25.33 11.37 1.62
N GLN A 381 25.45 10.75 2.80
CA GLN A 381 25.21 11.39 4.08
C GLN A 381 26.14 12.59 4.30
N SER A 382 27.45 12.39 4.11
CA SER A 382 28.47 13.43 4.28
C SER A 382 28.23 14.62 3.34
N ARG A 383 27.90 14.36 2.07
CA ARG A 383 27.61 15.42 1.09
C ARG A 383 26.36 16.23 1.45
N LEU A 384 25.31 15.56 1.92
CA LEU A 384 24.08 16.23 2.38
C LEU A 384 24.36 17.09 3.60
N ARG A 385 25.09 16.55 4.59
CA ARG A 385 25.51 17.28 5.79
C ARG A 385 26.28 18.56 5.44
N SER A 386 27.34 18.45 4.62
CA SER A 386 28.13 19.61 4.20
C SER A 386 27.31 20.62 3.41
N THR A 387 26.36 20.17 2.60
CA THR A 387 25.48 21.06 1.83
C THR A 387 24.57 21.85 2.75
N TRP A 388 23.89 21.20 3.70
CA TRP A 388 22.98 21.87 4.61
C TRP A 388 23.70 22.78 5.61
N ASP A 389 24.87 22.38 6.12
CA ASP A 389 25.70 23.24 6.98
C ASP A 389 26.16 24.50 6.22
N ARG A 390 26.66 24.34 4.99
CA ARG A 390 27.02 25.48 4.13
C ARG A 390 25.84 26.39 3.85
N ASP A 391 24.68 25.83 3.50
CA ASP A 391 23.48 26.62 3.20
C ASP A 391 22.99 27.39 4.43
N PHE A 392 23.15 26.84 5.63
CA PHE A 392 22.84 27.55 6.87
C PHE A 392 23.82 28.70 7.15
N ARG A 393 25.10 28.52 6.83
CA ARG A 393 26.16 29.53 7.04
C ARG A 393 26.25 30.58 5.95
N ARG A 394 25.56 30.41 4.81
CA ARG A 394 25.50 31.45 3.78
C ARG A 394 24.89 32.70 4.41
N GLU A 395 25.72 33.72 4.54
CA GLU A 395 25.24 35.06 4.81
C GLU A 395 24.52 35.53 3.55
N ASP A 396 23.26 35.95 3.71
CA ASP A 396 22.55 36.61 2.62
C ASP A 396 23.41 37.81 2.21
N ALA A 397 23.88 37.84 0.95
CA ALA A 397 24.42 39.06 0.40
C ALA A 397 23.30 40.10 0.53
N GLN A 398 23.53 41.13 1.35
CA GLN A 398 22.60 42.25 1.47
C GLN A 398 22.33 42.78 0.06
N PRO A 399 21.05 42.96 -0.34
CA PRO A 399 20.75 43.74 -1.54
C PRO A 399 21.22 45.19 -1.38
#